data_AF-A0A1I4IX77-F1
#
_entry.id   AF-A0A1I4IX77-F1
#
_cell.length_a   1.000
_cell.length_b   1.000
_cell.length_c   1.000
_cell.angle_alpha   90.00
_cell.angle_beta   90.00
_cell.angle_gamma   90.00
#
_symmetry.space_group_name_H-M   'P 1'
#
loop_
_entity.id
_entity.type
_entity.pdbx_description
1 polymer ?
#
loop_
_entity_poly.entity_id
_entity_poly.type
_entity_poly.pdbx_seq_one_letter_code
_entity_poly.pdbx_strand_id
1 'polypeptide(L)'
;MKMKNKILKSVVLLGVLLGILGEMYFMSSNLKYGTVYASTNREVIVYPKDFLYFFQRNGSAENFEYDTNSFIQTLTPDEPSQSGNVTLKTKVDMSQNFSFTGLINLGNKGMKRGGADGVGFLFHPGNTNIVGTPGGGAGIGGVSGAFGFKLDTYYNNWNDPSFIADPPQFSSGQSFGAFVNGLNSQAKTIAESAKAISEPSSNNFVPFFITYEGQTKTMTITYGNQTWSQDVSPFIVDEKAMSFSIAASTGANTNLQQLKNVQFSYTIAQGEVITNYIDEDGNSISSSSIMNGDLDTNYETNQKEIQGYTFKEVTGSPTKGKYKANDQTINYIYSPNRGDIKVIYTDDTIGQNLSSKELSGRVGQDVNYSTQEDITSYKDMGYELVSDDYPQKGVTFGDGSQEFFVHLRHGKSIGTEQKK
;
A
#
# COMPACT_ATOMS: atom_id res chain seq x y z
N MET A 1 -82.55 -21.04 28.53
CA MET A 1 -82.58 -19.60 28.89
C MET A 1 -81.15 -19.05 28.81
N LYS A 2 -80.88 -18.23 27.78
CA LYS A 2 -79.73 -17.33 27.45
C LYS A 2 -78.24 -17.71 27.74
N MET A 3 -77.46 -17.62 26.66
CA MET A 3 -75.99 -17.57 26.51
C MET A 3 -75.30 -16.37 27.20
N LYS A 4 -73.97 -16.47 27.43
CA LYS A 4 -72.96 -15.47 27.00
C LYS A 4 -71.49 -15.96 27.14
N ASN A 5 -70.71 -15.69 26.08
CA ASN A 5 -69.25 -15.85 25.93
C ASN A 5 -68.43 -14.74 26.64
N LYS A 6 -67.16 -15.00 27.02
CA LYS A 6 -65.90 -14.41 26.45
C LYS A 6 -64.63 -14.52 27.34
N ILE A 7 -63.57 -15.07 26.75
CA ILE A 7 -62.18 -14.55 26.53
C ILE A 7 -61.23 -14.25 27.72
N LEU A 8 -60.15 -15.06 27.78
CA LEU A 8 -58.69 -14.81 27.79
C LEU A 8 -58.07 -13.62 28.58
N LYS A 9 -57.02 -13.92 29.37
CA LYS A 9 -55.77 -13.14 29.47
C LYS A 9 -54.63 -13.96 30.09
N SER A 10 -53.49 -13.95 29.40
CA SER A 10 -52.19 -14.52 29.78
C SER A 10 -51.45 -13.61 30.77
N VAL A 11 -50.62 -14.20 31.64
CA VAL A 11 -49.58 -13.52 32.42
C VAL A 11 -48.28 -14.35 32.38
N VAL A 12 -47.19 -13.60 32.34
CA VAL A 12 -45.78 -13.87 32.04
C VAL A 12 -45.02 -14.33 33.29
N LEU A 13 -43.92 -15.12 33.15
CA LEU A 13 -42.53 -14.77 33.54
C LEU A 13 -41.61 -15.98 33.84
N LEU A 14 -40.39 -15.91 33.27
CA LEU A 14 -39.06 -16.41 33.70
C LEU A 14 -38.79 -17.91 33.98
N GLY A 15 -37.82 -18.45 33.23
CA GLY A 15 -36.53 -18.85 33.83
C GLY A 15 -36.12 -20.32 33.84
N VAL A 16 -34.87 -20.55 33.37
CA VAL A 16 -33.89 -21.57 33.80
C VAL A 16 -33.79 -22.90 33.02
N LEU A 17 -32.75 -22.96 32.18
CA LEU A 17 -31.62 -23.91 32.12
C LEU A 17 -31.82 -25.38 32.58
N LEU A 18 -31.48 -26.35 31.70
CA LEU A 18 -30.49 -27.44 31.92
C LEU A 18 -30.59 -28.47 30.78
N GLY A 19 -29.45 -28.86 30.22
CA GLY A 19 -29.35 -29.77 29.08
C GLY A 19 -29.45 -31.25 29.46
N ILE A 20 -29.53 -32.11 28.45
CA ILE A 20 -29.11 -33.52 28.42
C ILE A 20 -28.77 -33.88 26.95
N LEU A 21 -27.73 -34.71 26.80
CA LEU A 21 -27.17 -35.28 25.58
C LEU A 21 -28.17 -36.07 24.72
N GLY A 22 -27.94 -36.08 23.41
CA GLY A 22 -28.47 -37.08 22.47
C GLY A 22 -27.86 -36.89 21.08
N GLU A 23 -26.94 -37.78 20.71
CA GLU A 23 -26.34 -37.86 19.37
C GLU A 23 -27.41 -38.09 18.29
N MET A 24 -27.33 -37.34 17.18
CA MET A 24 -27.94 -37.73 15.91
C MET A 24 -26.95 -37.44 14.78
N TYR A 25 -26.36 -38.51 14.27
CA TYR A 25 -25.66 -38.56 13.00
C TYR A 25 -26.70 -38.51 11.87
N PHE A 26 -26.66 -37.48 11.03
CA PHE A 26 -27.05 -37.57 9.63
C PHE A 26 -26.02 -36.78 8.80
N MET A 27 -25.26 -37.52 8.00
CA MET A 27 -24.40 -36.99 6.94
C MET A 27 -25.04 -37.30 5.59
N SER A 28 -25.32 -36.26 4.80
CA SER A 28 -24.96 -36.15 3.37
C SER A 28 -25.42 -34.75 2.88
N SER A 29 -24.74 -34.02 2.00
CA SER A 29 -23.43 -34.16 1.37
C SER A 29 -23.04 -32.80 0.74
N ASN A 30 -21.73 -32.60 0.59
CA ASN A 30 -21.06 -31.71 -0.38
C ASN A 30 -21.16 -30.19 -0.21
N LEU A 31 -20.42 -29.68 0.78
CA LEU A 31 -19.61 -28.47 0.60
C LEU A 31 -18.18 -28.80 1.03
N LYS A 32 -17.32 -29.14 0.05
CA LYS A 32 -15.88 -29.05 0.27
C LYS A 32 -15.48 -27.57 0.16
N TYR A 33 -15.72 -26.80 1.22
CA TYR A 33 -14.89 -25.63 1.47
C TYR A 33 -13.61 -26.15 2.12
N GLY A 34 -12.57 -26.34 1.30
CA GLY A 34 -11.24 -26.55 1.81
C GLY A 34 -10.76 -25.26 2.46
N THR A 35 -11.01 -25.10 3.76
CA THR A 35 -10.34 -24.06 4.54
C THR A 35 -8.87 -24.48 4.64
N VAL A 36 -8.02 -23.82 3.87
CA VAL A 36 -6.58 -23.85 4.11
C VAL A 36 -6.36 -23.04 5.38
N TYR A 37 -6.16 -23.72 6.50
CA TYR A 37 -5.80 -23.06 7.74
C TYR A 37 -4.39 -22.50 7.58
N ALA A 38 -4.31 -21.17 7.65
CA ALA A 38 -3.13 -20.45 8.10
C ALA A 38 -2.60 -21.11 9.40
N SER A 39 -1.30 -21.03 9.64
CA SER A 39 -0.67 -21.66 10.82
C SER A 39 -1.14 -21.08 12.17
N THR A 40 -1.92 -19.99 12.12
CA THR A 40 -2.69 -19.37 13.21
C THR A 40 -4.06 -18.92 12.72
N ASN A 41 -5.06 -18.78 13.60
CA ASN A 41 -6.35 -18.21 13.22
C ASN A 41 -6.17 -16.71 12.91
N ARG A 42 -6.43 -16.29 11.66
CA ARG A 42 -6.36 -14.88 11.22
C ARG A 42 -7.60 -14.06 11.59
N GLU A 43 -8.66 -14.72 12.05
CA GLU A 43 -9.85 -14.03 12.56
C GLU A 43 -9.56 -13.40 13.91
N VAL A 44 -9.89 -12.13 14.03
CA VAL A 44 -9.67 -11.32 15.22
C VAL A 44 -10.98 -10.69 15.65
N ILE A 45 -11.22 -10.69 16.95
CA ILE A 45 -12.26 -9.88 17.58
C ILE A 45 -11.57 -8.90 18.52
N VAL A 46 -11.60 -7.62 18.17
CA VAL A 46 -11.19 -6.53 19.05
C VAL A 46 -12.32 -6.29 20.04
N TYR A 47 -12.06 -6.47 21.33
CA TYR A 47 -12.95 -6.02 22.41
C TYR A 47 -12.55 -4.63 22.90
N PRO A 48 -13.43 -3.89 23.61
CA PRO A 48 -13.10 -2.54 24.07
C PRO A 48 -11.85 -2.50 24.96
N LYS A 49 -11.68 -3.51 25.82
CA LYS A 49 -10.49 -3.68 26.66
C LYS A 49 -9.17 -3.84 25.88
N ASP A 50 -9.24 -4.33 24.64
CA ASP A 50 -8.09 -4.63 23.79
C ASP A 50 -7.83 -3.50 22.77
N PHE A 51 -8.57 -2.39 22.85
CA PHE A 51 -8.54 -1.31 21.87
C PHE A 51 -7.13 -0.83 21.55
N LEU A 52 -6.31 -0.52 22.57
CA LEU A 52 -4.94 -0.03 22.37
C LEU A 52 -3.95 -1.09 21.85
N TYR A 53 -4.30 -2.37 21.94
CA TYR A 53 -3.49 -3.43 21.32
C TYR A 53 -3.63 -3.37 19.80
N PHE A 54 -4.86 -3.22 19.29
CA PHE A 54 -5.16 -3.27 17.86
C PHE A 54 -5.19 -1.91 17.17
N PHE A 55 -5.51 -0.83 17.88
CA PHE A 55 -5.55 0.53 17.36
C PHE A 55 -4.38 1.36 17.88
N GLN A 56 -3.84 2.21 17.01
CA GLN A 56 -2.91 3.27 17.36
C GLN A 56 -3.65 4.60 17.40
N ARG A 57 -3.39 5.42 18.42
CA ARG A 57 -3.91 6.80 18.52
C ARG A 57 -2.90 7.75 17.90
N ASN A 58 -3.36 8.74 17.14
CA ASN A 58 -2.49 9.74 16.51
C ASN A 58 -3.13 11.14 16.57
N GLY A 59 -2.30 12.18 16.43
CA GLY A 59 -2.76 13.57 16.44
C GLY A 59 -3.34 13.95 17.81
N SER A 60 -4.40 14.77 17.83
CA SER A 60 -5.03 15.19 19.09
C SER A 60 -5.53 14.00 19.93
N ALA A 61 -5.87 12.87 19.31
CA ALA A 61 -6.34 11.68 20.03
C ALA A 61 -5.24 11.07 20.94
N GLU A 62 -3.97 11.26 20.60
CA GLU A 62 -2.83 10.80 21.42
C GLU A 62 -2.77 11.55 22.76
N ASN A 63 -3.22 12.82 22.79
CA ASN A 63 -3.24 13.66 23.98
C ASN A 63 -4.36 13.30 24.98
N PHE A 64 -5.28 12.41 24.60
CA PHE A 64 -6.36 11.93 25.47
C PHE A 64 -6.24 10.43 25.66
N GLU A 65 -5.79 10.05 26.87
CA GLU A 65 -5.69 8.65 27.28
C GLU A 65 -7.02 7.93 27.09
N TYR A 66 -6.93 6.67 26.62
CA TYR A 66 -8.08 5.81 26.49
C TYR A 66 -8.63 5.47 27.88
N ASP A 67 -9.89 5.84 28.15
CA ASP A 67 -10.51 5.54 29.44
C ASP A 67 -10.87 4.06 29.49
N THR A 68 -10.10 3.26 30.23
CA THR A 68 -10.30 1.82 30.36
C THR A 68 -11.50 1.42 31.22
N ASN A 69 -12.10 2.35 31.97
CA ASN A 69 -13.30 2.08 32.77
C ASN A 69 -14.58 2.28 31.95
N SER A 70 -14.61 3.36 31.17
CA SER A 70 -15.77 3.71 30.34
C SER A 70 -15.62 3.33 28.86
N PHE A 71 -14.45 2.85 28.47
CA PHE A 71 -14.04 2.44 27.12
C PHE A 71 -14.17 3.56 26.08
N ILE A 72 -13.82 4.79 26.48
CA ILE A 72 -13.93 6.00 25.65
C ILE A 72 -12.58 6.36 25.06
N GLN A 73 -12.56 6.60 23.75
CA GLN A 73 -11.47 7.30 23.07
C GLN A 73 -11.97 8.67 22.59
N THR A 74 -11.31 9.74 23.02
CA THR A 74 -11.52 11.07 22.45
C THR A 74 -10.68 11.25 21.19
N LEU A 75 -11.29 11.63 20.07
CA LEU A 75 -10.58 11.95 18.84
C LEU A 75 -10.19 13.43 18.83
N THR A 76 -11.15 14.30 19.13
CA THR A 76 -10.94 15.75 19.27
C THR A 76 -11.69 16.26 20.51
N PRO A 77 -11.08 17.17 21.28
CA PRO A 77 -11.83 17.96 22.25
C PRO A 77 -12.70 19.02 21.55
N ASP A 78 -13.58 19.66 22.30
CA ASP A 78 -14.38 20.81 21.80
C ASP A 78 -13.55 22.10 21.74
N GLU A 79 -12.44 22.06 21.03
CA GLU A 79 -11.48 23.16 20.90
C GLU A 79 -11.10 23.38 19.42
N PRO A 80 -10.66 24.59 19.03
CA PRO A 80 -10.27 24.87 17.66
C PRO A 80 -9.04 24.07 17.19
N SER A 81 -8.96 23.87 15.88
CA SER A 81 -7.75 23.37 15.18
C SER A 81 -7.24 22.02 15.69
N GLN A 82 -8.14 21.07 15.95
CA GLN A 82 -7.79 19.71 16.38
C GLN A 82 -7.90 18.75 15.21
N SER A 83 -7.05 17.73 15.20
CA SER A 83 -7.15 16.62 14.26
C SER A 83 -6.60 15.37 14.93
N GLY A 84 -7.46 14.39 15.14
CA GLY A 84 -7.12 13.16 15.84
C GLY A 84 -7.76 11.97 15.18
N ASN A 85 -7.06 10.85 15.23
CA ASN A 85 -7.52 9.62 14.63
C ASN A 85 -7.06 8.40 15.42
N VAL A 86 -7.71 7.28 15.12
CA VAL A 86 -7.23 5.96 15.45
C VAL A 86 -7.08 5.13 14.19
N THR A 87 -5.95 4.44 14.06
CA THR A 87 -5.67 3.54 12.93
C THR A 87 -5.57 2.11 13.40
N LEU A 88 -6.17 1.17 12.65
CA LEU A 88 -5.98 -0.24 12.89
C LEU A 88 -4.54 -0.62 12.49
N LYS A 89 -3.81 -1.30 13.39
CA LYS A 89 -2.39 -1.63 13.18
C LYS A 89 -2.16 -2.70 12.10
N THR A 90 -3.21 -3.41 11.71
CA THR A 90 -3.20 -4.44 10.66
C THR A 90 -4.16 -4.07 9.53
N LYS A 91 -3.88 -4.53 8.31
CA LYS A 91 -4.86 -4.44 7.20
C LYS A 91 -5.98 -5.48 7.36
N VAL A 92 -7.16 -5.13 6.87
CA VAL A 92 -8.37 -5.96 6.80
C VAL A 92 -8.40 -6.72 5.48
N ASP A 93 -8.65 -8.04 5.54
CA ASP A 93 -8.85 -8.89 4.35
C ASP A 93 -10.25 -8.66 3.77
N MET A 94 -10.32 -7.91 2.67
CA MET A 94 -11.58 -7.54 2.00
C MET A 94 -12.22 -8.70 1.24
N SER A 95 -11.61 -9.88 1.20
CA SER A 95 -12.26 -11.10 0.72
C SER A 95 -13.18 -11.74 1.77
N GLN A 96 -13.00 -11.37 3.04
CA GLN A 96 -13.72 -11.93 4.17
C GLN A 96 -14.78 -10.94 4.69
N ASN A 97 -15.74 -11.47 5.45
CA ASN A 97 -16.71 -10.62 6.14
C ASN A 97 -16.03 -9.89 7.30
N PHE A 98 -16.53 -8.70 7.64
CA PHE A 98 -16.15 -8.04 8.88
C PHE A 98 -17.34 -7.28 9.50
N SER A 99 -17.23 -6.97 10.78
CA SER A 99 -18.21 -6.13 11.48
C SER A 99 -17.56 -5.23 12.53
N PHE A 100 -17.90 -3.95 12.50
CA PHE A 100 -17.53 -2.96 13.51
C PHE A 100 -18.77 -2.56 14.30
N THR A 101 -18.66 -2.45 15.62
CA THR A 101 -19.73 -1.91 16.47
C THR A 101 -19.14 -0.94 17.49
N GLY A 102 -19.89 0.10 17.84
CA GLY A 102 -19.51 1.05 18.86
C GLY A 102 -20.57 2.10 19.08
N LEU A 103 -20.22 3.13 19.82
CA LEU A 103 -21.01 4.33 19.96
C LEU A 103 -20.17 5.54 19.56
N ILE A 104 -20.80 6.50 18.88
CA ILE A 104 -20.15 7.74 18.43
C ILE A 104 -20.80 8.92 19.14
N ASN A 105 -19.96 9.77 19.73
CA ASN A 105 -20.36 11.11 20.12
C ASN A 105 -19.90 12.09 19.03
N LEU A 106 -20.84 12.72 18.33
CA LEU A 106 -20.56 13.77 17.31
C LEU A 106 -20.49 15.18 17.91
N GLY A 107 -20.68 15.30 19.23
CA GLY A 107 -20.64 16.55 19.97
C GLY A 107 -22.02 17.06 20.37
N ASN A 108 -22.13 18.38 20.48
CA ASN A 108 -23.31 19.08 21.00
C ASN A 108 -23.79 20.22 20.10
N LYS A 109 -23.15 20.44 18.94
CA LYS A 109 -23.44 21.52 18.01
C LYS A 109 -23.49 20.98 16.58
N GLY A 110 -24.51 21.32 15.81
CA GLY A 110 -24.45 21.30 14.34
C GLY A 110 -23.85 22.59 13.80
N MET A 111 -23.65 22.69 12.48
CA MET A 111 -23.01 23.84 11.81
C MET A 111 -23.52 25.21 12.30
N LYS A 112 -24.84 25.43 12.35
CA LYS A 112 -25.44 26.73 12.76
C LYS A 112 -25.13 27.14 14.20
N ARG A 113 -24.74 26.18 15.03
CA ARG A 113 -24.36 26.41 16.43
C ARG A 113 -22.85 26.38 16.63
N GLY A 114 -22.06 26.37 15.55
CA GLY A 114 -20.60 26.31 15.61
C GLY A 114 -20.02 24.90 15.68
N GLY A 115 -20.76 23.88 15.24
CA GLY A 115 -20.30 22.49 15.18
C GLY A 115 -19.55 22.17 13.89
N ALA A 116 -18.45 21.43 14.02
CA ALA A 116 -17.64 20.89 12.93
C ALA A 116 -16.59 19.91 13.47
N ASP A 117 -15.85 19.18 12.63
CA ASP A 117 -16.10 18.95 11.19
C ASP A 117 -16.95 17.68 11.02
N GLY A 118 -16.69 16.66 11.85
CA GLY A 118 -17.38 15.39 11.80
C GLY A 118 -16.39 14.23 11.91
N VAL A 119 -16.92 13.02 11.86
CA VAL A 119 -16.16 11.78 12.00
C VAL A 119 -16.20 10.99 10.70
N GLY A 120 -15.03 10.65 10.15
CA GLY A 120 -14.87 9.80 8.99
C GLY A 120 -14.32 8.41 9.34
N PHE A 121 -14.75 7.43 8.55
CA PHE A 121 -14.32 6.04 8.59
C PHE A 121 -13.70 5.72 7.24
N LEU A 122 -12.39 5.49 7.21
CA LEU A 122 -11.59 5.40 5.99
C LEU A 122 -11.09 3.97 5.78
N PHE A 123 -11.22 3.48 4.55
CA PHE A 123 -10.54 2.30 4.02
C PHE A 123 -9.63 2.69 2.84
N HIS A 124 -8.41 2.19 2.77
CA HIS A 124 -7.49 2.43 1.64
C HIS A 124 -6.37 1.37 1.56
N PRO A 125 -5.73 1.17 0.39
CA PRO A 125 -4.76 0.08 0.20
C PRO A 125 -3.35 0.40 0.76
N GLY A 126 -3.04 1.69 0.94
CA GLY A 126 -1.77 2.15 1.50
C GLY A 126 -1.48 1.71 2.94
N ASN A 127 -0.36 2.18 3.50
CA ASN A 127 0.12 1.80 4.83
C ASN A 127 -0.86 2.13 5.97
N THR A 128 -0.89 1.30 7.00
CA THR A 128 -1.82 1.41 8.15
C THR A 128 -1.72 2.70 8.98
N ASN A 129 -0.66 3.49 8.80
CA ASN A 129 -0.48 4.77 9.46
C ASN A 129 -0.95 5.98 8.63
N ILE A 130 -1.43 5.77 7.41
CA ILE A 130 -1.97 6.82 6.56
C ILE A 130 -3.41 7.12 7.00
N VAL A 131 -3.74 8.41 7.03
CA VAL A 131 -5.07 8.94 7.33
C VAL A 131 -5.32 10.13 6.41
N GLY A 132 -6.58 10.39 6.07
CA GLY A 132 -6.92 11.56 5.27
C GLY A 132 -6.81 12.87 6.02
N THR A 133 -6.87 13.93 5.25
CA THR A 133 -6.80 15.32 5.67
C THR A 133 -7.98 15.71 6.57
N PRO A 134 -7.76 16.64 7.52
CA PRO A 134 -8.82 17.20 8.37
C PRO A 134 -9.76 18.12 7.57
N GLY A 135 -10.76 18.69 8.24
CA GLY A 135 -11.74 19.59 7.64
C GLY A 135 -12.70 18.86 6.70
N GLY A 136 -13.00 19.47 5.55
CA GLY A 136 -13.89 18.88 4.54
C GLY A 136 -13.36 17.58 3.92
N GLY A 137 -12.07 17.27 4.09
CA GLY A 137 -11.50 15.95 3.77
C GLY A 137 -12.07 14.82 4.62
N ALA A 138 -12.65 15.15 5.79
CA ALA A 138 -13.29 14.23 6.73
C ALA A 138 -12.42 13.02 7.09
N GLY A 139 -11.09 13.17 7.10
CA GLY A 139 -10.16 12.07 7.35
C GLY A 139 -10.11 11.01 6.24
N ILE A 140 -10.69 11.27 5.07
CA ILE A 140 -10.73 10.41 3.88
C ILE A 140 -9.94 11.04 2.72
N GLY A 141 -10.17 12.34 2.49
CA GLY A 141 -9.54 13.10 1.42
C GLY A 141 -8.02 13.19 1.54
N GLY A 142 -7.32 13.24 0.43
CA GLY A 142 -5.85 13.24 0.35
C GLY A 142 -5.20 11.85 0.37
N VAL A 143 -5.99 10.77 0.45
CA VAL A 143 -5.49 9.40 0.43
C VAL A 143 -5.90 8.71 -0.87
N SER A 144 -4.92 8.24 -1.64
CA SER A 144 -5.17 7.55 -2.91
C SER A 144 -5.82 6.19 -2.70
N GLY A 145 -6.78 5.83 -3.56
CA GLY A 145 -7.52 4.57 -3.45
C GLY A 145 -8.44 4.50 -2.23
N ALA A 146 -8.76 5.65 -1.62
CA ALA A 146 -9.59 5.70 -0.44
C ALA A 146 -11.08 5.53 -0.75
N PHE A 147 -11.82 4.97 0.19
CA PHE A 147 -13.27 5.11 0.28
C PHE A 147 -13.71 5.01 1.73
N GLY A 148 -14.95 5.35 2.01
CA GLY A 148 -15.41 5.32 3.38
C GLY A 148 -16.81 5.82 3.61
N PHE A 149 -17.06 6.17 4.85
CA PHE A 149 -18.30 6.77 5.31
C PHE A 149 -17.99 7.95 6.22
N LYS A 150 -18.75 9.03 6.14
CA LYS A 150 -18.65 10.17 7.07
C LYS A 150 -19.97 10.47 7.76
N LEU A 151 -19.86 10.88 9.01
CA LEU A 151 -20.88 11.57 9.78
C LEU A 151 -20.45 13.03 9.87
N ASP A 152 -21.09 13.88 9.08
CA ASP A 152 -20.67 15.25 8.83
C ASP A 152 -21.56 16.24 9.57
N THR A 153 -20.95 17.19 10.27
CA THR A 153 -21.66 18.22 11.05
C THR A 153 -21.49 19.63 10.46
N TYR A 154 -20.73 19.75 9.37
CA TYR A 154 -20.40 21.03 8.75
C TYR A 154 -20.51 20.96 7.22
N TYR A 155 -21.41 21.75 6.65
CA TYR A 155 -21.57 21.80 5.20
C TYR A 155 -20.46 22.64 4.53
N ASN A 156 -19.66 22.01 3.67
CA ASN A 156 -18.69 22.69 2.83
C ASN A 156 -19.28 23.02 1.44
N ASN A 157 -19.26 24.31 1.05
CA ASN A 157 -19.81 24.76 -0.25
C ASN A 157 -18.75 25.07 -1.32
N TRP A 158 -17.51 24.63 -1.11
CA TRP A 158 -16.37 24.87 -1.99
C TRP A 158 -15.60 23.58 -2.26
N ASN A 159 -14.73 23.61 -3.26
CA ASN A 159 -13.83 22.51 -3.59
C ASN A 159 -12.41 22.79 -3.11
N ASP A 160 -11.69 21.73 -2.80
CA ASP A 160 -10.29 21.69 -2.39
C ASP A 160 -9.59 20.53 -3.10
N PRO A 161 -8.25 20.50 -3.25
CA PRO A 161 -7.57 19.30 -3.78
C PRO A 161 -7.92 18.01 -3.02
N SER A 162 -8.24 18.10 -1.73
CA SER A 162 -8.55 16.94 -0.88
C SER A 162 -10.04 16.59 -0.80
N PHE A 163 -10.98 17.47 -1.17
CA PHE A 163 -12.42 17.18 -1.15
C PHE A 163 -13.22 18.04 -2.14
N ILE A 164 -14.42 17.61 -2.51
CA ILE A 164 -15.39 18.46 -3.22
C ILE A 164 -16.50 18.94 -2.29
N ALA A 165 -17.18 20.02 -2.70
CA ALA A 165 -18.32 20.57 -1.99
C ALA A 165 -19.38 19.49 -1.68
N ASP A 166 -19.99 19.61 -0.51
CA ASP A 166 -21.05 18.72 -0.07
C ASP A 166 -22.32 18.87 -0.91
N PRO A 167 -23.19 17.84 -0.92
CA PRO A 167 -24.43 17.88 -1.67
C PRO A 167 -25.29 19.10 -1.30
N PRO A 168 -25.73 19.93 -2.27
CA PRO A 168 -26.42 21.18 -2.01
C PRO A 168 -27.70 21.06 -1.16
N GLN A 169 -28.30 19.86 -1.09
CA GLN A 169 -29.44 19.58 -0.21
C GLN A 169 -29.14 19.84 1.28
N PHE A 170 -27.87 19.82 1.70
CA PHE A 170 -27.44 20.10 3.07
C PHE A 170 -26.96 21.55 3.26
N SER A 171 -27.16 22.44 2.28
CA SER A 171 -26.76 23.86 2.34
C SER A 171 -27.38 24.65 3.49
N SER A 172 -28.44 24.13 4.09
CA SER A 172 -29.00 24.67 5.33
C SER A 172 -28.10 24.42 6.55
N GLY A 173 -27.01 23.67 6.43
CA GLY A 173 -26.11 23.30 7.53
C GLY A 173 -26.63 22.15 8.38
N GLN A 174 -27.49 21.30 7.81
CA GLN A 174 -28.00 20.11 8.49
C GLN A 174 -26.94 19.00 8.49
N SER A 175 -26.68 18.41 9.66
CA SER A 175 -25.76 17.26 9.80
C SER A 175 -26.25 16.06 8.98
N PHE A 176 -25.33 15.29 8.39
CA PHE A 176 -25.69 14.16 7.53
C PHE A 176 -24.70 13.00 7.60
N GLY A 177 -25.15 11.81 7.17
CA GLY A 177 -24.31 10.63 6.98
C GLY A 177 -24.27 10.23 5.51
N ALA A 178 -23.09 9.86 4.99
CA ALA A 178 -22.93 9.47 3.59
C ALA A 178 -21.70 8.59 3.35
N PHE A 179 -21.77 7.74 2.32
CA PHE A 179 -20.58 7.13 1.74
C PHE A 179 -19.76 8.18 0.96
N VAL A 180 -18.45 7.95 0.90
CA VAL A 180 -17.47 8.84 0.27
C VAL A 180 -16.60 8.02 -0.66
N ASN A 181 -16.48 8.48 -1.91
CA ASN A 181 -15.51 8.00 -2.89
C ASN A 181 -14.26 8.87 -2.81
N GLY A 182 -13.09 8.28 -2.51
CA GLY A 182 -11.80 8.95 -2.46
C GLY A 182 -10.75 8.35 -3.39
N LEU A 183 -11.16 7.59 -4.42
CA LEU A 183 -10.25 6.81 -5.27
C LEU A 183 -9.13 7.66 -5.88
N ASN A 184 -9.43 8.90 -6.25
CA ASN A 184 -8.49 9.86 -6.84
C ASN A 184 -7.83 10.78 -5.81
N SER A 185 -7.77 10.39 -4.54
CA SER A 185 -7.30 11.21 -3.41
C SER A 185 -8.18 12.42 -3.10
N GLN A 186 -9.35 12.58 -3.71
CA GLN A 186 -10.29 13.66 -3.39
C GLN A 186 -11.57 13.07 -2.80
N ALA A 187 -11.89 13.41 -1.55
CA ALA A 187 -13.12 12.96 -0.90
C ALA A 187 -14.35 13.54 -1.60
N LYS A 188 -15.12 12.66 -2.22
CA LYS A 188 -16.37 12.97 -2.90
C LYS A 188 -17.54 12.26 -2.22
N THR A 189 -18.38 13.05 -1.55
CA THR A 189 -19.65 12.57 -0.99
C THR A 189 -20.50 11.95 -2.11
N ILE A 190 -20.92 10.70 -1.94
CA ILE A 190 -21.84 10.01 -2.84
C ILE A 190 -23.25 10.53 -2.53
N ALA A 191 -23.73 11.49 -3.33
CA ALA A 191 -24.90 12.30 -3.04
C ALA A 191 -26.18 11.47 -2.86
N GLU A 192 -26.33 10.39 -3.62
CA GLU A 192 -27.44 9.43 -3.55
C GLU A 192 -27.44 8.63 -2.24
N SER A 193 -26.29 8.48 -1.60
CA SER A 193 -26.18 7.84 -0.29
C SER A 193 -26.44 8.82 0.86
N ALA A 194 -26.36 10.13 0.64
CA ALA A 194 -26.35 11.09 1.71
C ALA A 194 -27.75 11.27 2.34
N LYS A 195 -27.85 11.09 3.67
CA LYS A 195 -29.09 11.22 4.43
C LYS A 195 -28.89 12.12 5.64
N ALA A 196 -29.87 12.99 5.89
CA ALA A 196 -29.89 13.83 7.08
C ALA A 196 -29.89 12.99 8.36
N ILE A 197 -29.11 13.40 9.36
CA ILE A 197 -29.12 12.81 10.70
C ILE A 197 -29.65 13.81 11.72
N SER A 198 -29.97 13.33 12.92
CA SER A 198 -30.33 14.22 14.02
C SER A 198 -29.13 15.08 14.41
N GLU A 199 -29.37 16.38 14.63
CA GLU A 199 -28.33 17.29 15.05
C GLU A 199 -27.74 16.88 16.41
N PRO A 200 -26.40 16.84 16.55
CA PRO A 200 -25.77 16.71 17.86
C PRO A 200 -26.16 17.90 18.75
N SER A 201 -26.60 17.62 19.97
CA SER A 201 -27.14 18.63 20.90
C SER A 201 -26.64 18.54 22.33
N SER A 202 -26.12 17.39 22.76
CA SER A 202 -25.88 17.11 24.18
C SER A 202 -24.73 16.11 24.45
N ASN A 203 -23.77 15.96 23.52
CA ASN A 203 -22.66 15.01 23.64
C ASN A 203 -23.11 13.56 23.87
N ASN A 204 -24.27 13.19 23.33
CA ASN A 204 -24.80 11.84 23.47
C ASN A 204 -24.05 10.87 22.58
N PHE A 205 -23.79 9.69 23.13
CA PHE A 205 -23.29 8.56 22.37
C PHE A 205 -24.45 7.89 21.61
N VAL A 206 -24.32 7.80 20.29
CA VAL A 206 -25.28 7.16 19.40
C VAL A 206 -24.70 5.86 18.85
N PRO A 207 -25.45 4.74 18.83
CA PRO A 207 -24.97 3.48 18.28
C PRO A 207 -24.53 3.59 16.83
N PHE A 208 -23.40 2.95 16.51
CA PHE A 208 -22.85 2.89 15.17
C PHE A 208 -22.37 1.47 14.84
N PHE A 209 -22.75 1.00 13.65
CA PHE A 209 -22.43 -0.34 13.16
C PHE A 209 -21.93 -0.26 11.72
N ILE A 210 -20.93 -1.06 11.40
CA ILE A 210 -20.54 -1.40 10.04
C ILE A 210 -20.63 -2.91 9.90
N THR A 211 -21.26 -3.40 8.85
CA THR A 211 -21.10 -4.77 8.38
C THR A 211 -20.64 -4.76 6.95
N TYR A 212 -19.79 -5.72 6.60
CA TYR A 212 -19.30 -5.91 5.25
C TYR A 212 -19.36 -7.39 4.88
N GLU A 213 -19.92 -7.68 3.72
CA GLU A 213 -19.94 -9.02 3.13
C GLU A 213 -18.86 -9.17 2.07
N GLY A 214 -17.87 -10.03 2.35
CA GLY A 214 -16.73 -10.26 1.46
C GLY A 214 -17.11 -10.87 0.11
N GLN A 215 -18.20 -11.63 0.03
CA GLN A 215 -18.63 -12.23 -1.23
C GLN A 215 -19.30 -11.21 -2.17
N THR A 216 -20.22 -10.41 -1.63
CA THR A 216 -21.02 -9.45 -2.42
C THR A 216 -20.37 -8.07 -2.49
N LYS A 217 -19.33 -7.82 -1.70
CA LYS A 217 -18.71 -6.51 -1.50
C LYS A 217 -19.69 -5.44 -1.02
N THR A 218 -20.76 -5.86 -0.34
CA THR A 218 -21.77 -4.94 0.20
C THR A 218 -21.33 -4.46 1.58
N MET A 219 -21.24 -3.14 1.75
CA MET A 219 -21.03 -2.49 3.04
C MET A 219 -22.35 -1.88 3.52
N THR A 220 -22.72 -2.17 4.77
CA THR A 220 -23.90 -1.61 5.42
C THR A 220 -23.47 -0.85 6.68
N ILE A 221 -23.92 0.40 6.79
CA ILE A 221 -23.65 1.29 7.90
C ILE A 221 -24.97 1.56 8.62
N THR A 222 -24.98 1.52 9.95
CA THR A 222 -26.11 1.97 10.76
C THR A 222 -25.64 2.99 11.78
N TYR A 223 -26.32 4.14 11.87
CA TYR A 223 -26.11 5.16 12.88
C TYR A 223 -27.45 5.50 13.54
N GLY A 224 -27.57 5.18 14.84
CA GLY A 224 -28.84 5.20 15.55
C GLY A 224 -29.85 4.27 14.87
N ASN A 225 -30.93 4.85 14.35
CA ASN A 225 -32.00 4.11 13.66
C ASN A 225 -31.92 4.20 12.13
N GLN A 226 -30.89 4.85 11.57
CA GLN A 226 -30.73 5.03 10.13
C GLN A 226 -29.69 4.08 9.58
N THR A 227 -29.98 3.52 8.39
CA THR A 227 -29.12 2.55 7.71
C THR A 227 -28.81 2.99 6.28
N TRP A 228 -27.57 2.76 5.86
CA TRP A 228 -27.06 2.91 4.51
C TRP A 228 -26.50 1.57 4.04
N SER A 229 -26.65 1.26 2.76
CA SER A 229 -26.07 0.05 2.16
C SER A 229 -25.54 0.42 0.79
N GLN A 230 -24.33 -0.03 0.47
CA GLN A 230 -23.61 0.33 -0.74
C GLN A 230 -22.79 -0.86 -1.22
N ASP A 231 -22.87 -1.18 -2.52
CA ASP A 231 -21.87 -2.00 -3.18
C ASP A 231 -20.58 -1.18 -3.28
N VAL A 232 -19.53 -1.65 -2.58
CA VAL A 232 -18.21 -0.99 -2.54
C VAL A 232 -17.19 -1.69 -3.44
N SER A 233 -17.59 -2.69 -4.23
CA SER A 233 -16.70 -3.33 -5.21
C SER A 233 -15.99 -2.35 -6.15
N PRO A 234 -16.63 -1.24 -6.63
CA PRO A 234 -15.94 -0.30 -7.51
C PRO A 234 -14.83 0.50 -6.80
N PHE A 235 -14.86 0.57 -5.46
CA PHE A 235 -13.88 1.28 -4.66
C PHE A 235 -12.74 0.39 -4.17
N ILE A 236 -13.02 -0.90 -3.98
CA ILE A 236 -12.00 -1.89 -3.62
C ILE A 236 -11.15 -2.24 -4.85
N VAL A 237 -11.77 -2.26 -6.04
CA VAL A 237 -11.12 -2.72 -7.28
C VAL A 237 -10.63 -4.17 -7.06
N ASP A 238 -9.32 -4.43 -7.15
CA ASP A 238 -8.70 -5.75 -6.93
C ASP A 238 -7.94 -5.85 -5.60
N GLU A 239 -8.00 -4.81 -4.77
CA GLU A 239 -7.25 -4.72 -3.51
C GLU A 239 -7.83 -5.69 -2.47
N LYS A 240 -6.99 -6.61 -1.99
CA LYS A 240 -7.41 -7.60 -0.99
C LYS A 240 -7.17 -7.14 0.45
N ALA A 241 -6.27 -6.19 0.66
CA ALA A 241 -5.82 -5.76 1.97
C ALA A 241 -6.04 -4.25 2.12
N MET A 242 -6.94 -3.85 3.03
CA MET A 242 -7.23 -2.43 3.27
C MET A 242 -6.86 -2.01 4.68
N SER A 243 -6.14 -0.91 4.81
CA SER A 243 -6.00 -0.19 6.06
C SER A 243 -7.35 0.40 6.48
N PHE A 244 -7.59 0.49 7.80
CA PHE A 244 -8.81 1.07 8.36
C PHE A 244 -8.46 2.14 9.39
N SER A 245 -9.10 3.30 9.32
CA SER A 245 -8.96 4.36 10.31
C SER A 245 -10.26 5.09 10.59
N ILE A 246 -10.34 5.69 11.78
CA ILE A 246 -11.44 6.56 12.21
C ILE A 246 -10.82 7.89 12.59
N ALA A 247 -11.26 8.96 11.95
CA ALA A 247 -10.65 10.28 12.07
C ALA A 247 -11.71 11.34 12.32
N ALA A 248 -11.32 12.36 13.10
CA ALA A 248 -12.14 13.53 13.37
C ALA A 248 -11.26 14.77 13.40
N SER A 249 -11.84 15.91 13.09
CA SER A 249 -11.17 17.21 13.18
C SER A 249 -12.11 18.30 13.64
N THR A 250 -11.52 19.43 14.00
CA THR A 250 -12.18 20.70 14.23
C THR A 250 -11.42 21.81 13.53
N GLY A 251 -12.14 22.84 13.09
CA GLY A 251 -11.61 24.06 12.52
C GLY A 251 -11.86 25.24 13.45
N ALA A 252 -12.43 26.32 12.90
CA ALA A 252 -12.98 27.42 13.70
C ALA A 252 -14.27 26.99 14.44
N ASN A 253 -15.02 26.07 13.85
CA ASN A 253 -16.13 25.36 14.47
C ASN A 253 -15.62 24.05 15.07
N THR A 254 -16.27 23.59 16.14
CA THR A 254 -15.72 22.56 17.01
C THR A 254 -16.79 21.63 17.55
N ASN A 255 -16.40 20.40 17.88
CA ASN A 255 -17.18 19.48 18.68
C ASN A 255 -16.24 18.53 19.42
N LEU A 256 -16.65 18.14 20.64
CA LEU A 256 -16.10 16.96 21.29
C LEU A 256 -16.52 15.71 20.51
N GLN A 257 -15.56 15.04 19.86
CA GLN A 257 -15.84 13.87 19.03
C GLN A 257 -15.15 12.64 19.60
N GLN A 258 -15.92 11.58 19.86
CA GLN A 258 -15.45 10.44 20.64
C GLN A 258 -16.03 9.11 20.16
N LEU A 259 -15.29 8.05 20.43
CA LEU A 259 -15.68 6.66 20.25
C LEU A 259 -15.89 6.03 21.63
N LYS A 260 -16.84 5.10 21.73
CA LYS A 260 -17.05 4.31 22.95
C LYS A 260 -17.41 2.86 22.63
N ASN A 261 -16.95 1.93 23.46
CA ASN A 261 -17.25 0.49 23.36
C ASN A 261 -16.94 -0.10 21.98
N VAL A 262 -15.82 0.29 21.38
CA VAL A 262 -15.42 -0.20 20.06
C VAL A 262 -15.19 -1.71 20.10
N GLN A 263 -15.86 -2.41 19.19
CA GLN A 263 -15.57 -3.80 18.85
C GLN A 263 -15.40 -3.95 17.35
N PHE A 264 -14.44 -4.75 16.92
CA PHE A 264 -14.19 -5.01 15.51
C PHE A 264 -13.86 -6.49 15.29
N SER A 265 -14.75 -7.21 14.61
CA SER A 265 -14.49 -8.57 14.13
C SER A 265 -14.07 -8.52 12.66
N TYR A 266 -12.88 -9.00 12.34
CA TYR A 266 -12.31 -8.99 10.99
C TYR A 266 -11.27 -10.08 10.81
N THR A 267 -10.93 -10.38 9.55
CA THR A 267 -9.80 -11.23 9.22
C THR A 267 -8.59 -10.37 8.89
N ILE A 268 -7.47 -10.63 9.56
CA ILE A 268 -6.19 -9.98 9.24
C ILE A 268 -5.77 -10.37 7.81
N ALA A 269 -5.47 -9.37 6.99
CA ALA A 269 -4.86 -9.56 5.69
C ALA A 269 -3.41 -10.06 5.83
N GLN A 270 -2.97 -10.88 4.88
CA GLN A 270 -1.59 -11.35 4.84
C GLN A 270 -0.63 -10.20 4.50
N GLY A 271 0.58 -10.28 5.03
CA GLY A 271 1.66 -9.37 4.65
C GLY A 271 2.24 -9.80 3.31
N GLU A 272 2.69 -8.82 2.53
CA GLU A 272 3.31 -9.05 1.22
C GLU A 272 4.81 -8.70 1.27
N VAL A 273 5.65 -9.58 0.73
CA VAL A 273 7.08 -9.34 0.51
C VAL A 273 7.33 -9.32 -0.98
N ILE A 274 7.75 -8.15 -1.47
CA ILE A 274 8.07 -7.90 -2.88
C ILE A 274 9.58 -7.90 -3.03
N THR A 275 10.10 -8.79 -3.87
CA THR A 275 11.52 -8.85 -4.20
C THR A 275 11.76 -8.34 -5.61
N ASN A 276 12.51 -7.26 -5.76
CA ASN A 276 12.90 -6.68 -7.04
C ASN A 276 14.36 -6.99 -7.37
N TYR A 277 14.66 -7.06 -8.66
CA TYR A 277 16.00 -7.27 -9.21
C TYR A 277 16.31 -6.11 -10.16
N ILE A 278 17.13 -5.18 -9.71
CA ILE A 278 17.36 -3.90 -10.39
C ILE A 278 18.84 -3.64 -10.60
N ASP A 279 19.18 -2.85 -11.61
CA ASP A 279 20.52 -2.31 -11.77
C ASP A 279 20.76 -1.09 -10.84
N GLU A 280 21.97 -0.54 -10.86
CA GLU A 280 22.37 0.64 -10.07
C GLU A 280 21.60 1.92 -10.45
N ASP A 281 21.02 1.96 -11.65
CA ASP A 281 20.21 3.07 -12.15
C ASP A 281 18.71 2.91 -11.77
N GLY A 282 18.35 1.79 -11.12
CA GLY A 282 16.99 1.45 -10.71
C GLY A 282 16.14 0.77 -11.78
N ASN A 283 16.73 0.37 -12.92
CA ASN A 283 16.01 -0.33 -13.98
C ASN A 283 15.80 -1.79 -13.60
N SER A 284 14.61 -2.32 -13.88
CA SER A 284 14.32 -3.74 -13.71
C SER A 284 15.08 -4.58 -14.73
N ILE A 285 15.84 -5.57 -14.24
CA ILE A 285 16.66 -6.48 -15.07
C ILE A 285 16.17 -7.94 -14.96
N SER A 286 15.22 -8.21 -14.07
CA SER A 286 14.51 -9.49 -13.97
C SER A 286 13.15 -9.29 -13.30
N SER A 287 12.19 -10.17 -13.59
CA SER A 287 10.86 -10.12 -12.97
C SER A 287 10.92 -10.21 -11.45
N SER A 288 10.15 -9.34 -10.79
CA SER A 288 9.96 -9.36 -9.35
C SER A 288 9.28 -10.64 -8.88
N SER A 289 9.47 -10.97 -7.61
CA SER A 289 8.79 -12.08 -6.93
C SER A 289 7.94 -11.53 -5.79
N ILE A 290 6.72 -12.03 -5.66
CA ILE A 290 5.78 -11.65 -4.61
C ILE A 290 5.51 -12.87 -3.74
N MET A 291 5.74 -12.74 -2.44
CA MET A 291 5.42 -13.75 -1.44
C MET A 291 4.40 -13.18 -0.46
N ASN A 292 3.43 -14.01 -0.07
CA ASN A 292 2.42 -13.65 0.91
C ASN A 292 2.52 -14.58 2.12
N GLY A 293 2.31 -14.04 3.31
CA GLY A 293 2.31 -14.83 4.52
C GLY A 293 1.58 -14.19 5.68
N ASP A 294 1.23 -15.02 6.67
CA ASP A 294 0.57 -14.55 7.87
C ASP A 294 1.51 -13.63 8.66
N LEU A 295 0.96 -12.61 9.31
CA LEU A 295 1.76 -11.68 10.10
C LEU A 295 2.58 -12.41 11.16
N ASP A 296 3.77 -11.87 11.44
CA ASP A 296 4.75 -12.41 12.39
C ASP A 296 5.33 -13.79 12.07
N THR A 297 4.95 -14.40 10.95
CA THR A 297 5.61 -15.60 10.41
C THR A 297 6.85 -15.21 9.61
N ASN A 298 7.84 -16.12 9.58
CA ASN A 298 9.12 -15.84 8.93
C ASN A 298 9.00 -15.87 7.41
N TYR A 299 9.75 -15.01 6.74
CA TYR A 299 10.04 -15.09 5.32
C TYR A 299 11.56 -15.12 5.10
N GLU A 300 11.95 -15.65 3.95
CA GLU A 300 13.31 -15.60 3.43
C GLU A 300 13.26 -15.41 1.91
N THR A 301 14.08 -14.50 1.40
CA THR A 301 14.26 -14.26 -0.04
C THR A 301 15.70 -14.53 -0.42
N ASN A 302 15.93 -14.85 -1.69
CA ASN A 302 17.25 -15.17 -2.22
C ASN A 302 17.58 -14.30 -3.43
N GLN A 303 18.85 -13.98 -3.58
CA GLN A 303 19.37 -13.38 -4.82
C GLN A 303 19.21 -14.34 -6.01
N LYS A 304 19.12 -13.78 -7.22
CA LYS A 304 19.18 -14.54 -8.48
C LYS A 304 20.54 -14.37 -9.13
N GLU A 305 20.98 -15.38 -9.88
CA GLU A 305 21.99 -15.19 -10.92
C GLU A 305 21.32 -14.56 -12.15
N ILE A 306 21.88 -13.46 -12.63
CA ILE A 306 21.35 -12.72 -13.77
C ILE A 306 22.47 -12.56 -14.80
N GLN A 307 22.27 -13.08 -16.00
CA GLN A 307 23.30 -13.06 -17.04
C GLN A 307 23.70 -11.62 -17.39
N GLY A 308 25.01 -11.36 -17.43
CA GLY A 308 25.57 -10.04 -17.73
C GLY A 308 25.56 -9.07 -16.54
N TYR A 309 25.21 -9.53 -15.34
CA TYR A 309 25.15 -8.72 -14.12
C TYR A 309 25.80 -9.43 -12.94
N THR A 310 26.48 -8.66 -12.09
CA THR A 310 27.06 -9.13 -10.84
C THR A 310 26.30 -8.54 -9.67
N PHE A 311 25.92 -9.37 -8.69
CA PHE A 311 25.26 -8.90 -7.48
C PHE A 311 26.15 -7.91 -6.73
N LYS A 312 25.58 -6.79 -6.30
CA LYS A 312 26.28 -5.73 -5.57
C LYS A 312 25.84 -5.70 -4.12
N GLU A 313 24.56 -5.44 -3.86
CA GLU A 313 24.02 -5.27 -2.51
C GLU A 313 22.51 -5.49 -2.42
N VAL A 314 21.98 -5.55 -1.19
CA VAL A 314 20.54 -5.53 -0.92
C VAL A 314 20.17 -4.22 -0.23
N THR A 315 19.08 -3.60 -0.69
CA THR A 315 18.47 -2.43 -0.03
C THR A 315 16.99 -2.67 0.29
N GLY A 316 16.40 -1.81 1.12
CA GLY A 316 15.02 -1.94 1.57
C GLY A 316 14.89 -2.81 2.81
N SER A 317 13.93 -3.74 2.81
CA SER A 317 13.70 -4.67 3.92
C SER A 317 14.79 -5.75 4.00
N PRO A 318 15.04 -6.35 5.18
CA PRO A 318 15.96 -7.48 5.32
C PRO A 318 15.54 -8.69 4.48
N THR A 319 16.50 -9.46 3.99
CA THR A 319 16.26 -10.70 3.20
C THR A 319 15.65 -11.84 4.01
N LYS A 320 15.79 -11.79 5.34
CA LYS A 320 15.11 -12.67 6.29
C LYS A 320 14.43 -11.82 7.33
N GLY A 321 13.17 -12.12 7.61
CA GLY A 321 12.40 -11.35 8.56
C GLY A 321 11.06 -11.99 8.83
N LYS A 322 10.13 -11.18 9.33
CA LYS A 322 8.74 -11.58 9.53
C LYS A 322 7.83 -10.73 8.66
N TYR A 323 6.75 -11.32 8.18
CA TYR A 323 5.69 -10.59 7.48
C TYR A 323 5.07 -9.55 8.40
N LYS A 324 4.93 -8.33 7.88
CA LYS A 324 4.35 -7.18 8.56
C LYS A 324 3.03 -6.78 7.91
N ALA A 325 2.26 -5.98 8.66
CA ALA A 325 0.97 -5.45 8.20
C ALA A 325 1.09 -4.55 6.96
N ASN A 326 2.25 -3.90 6.78
CA ASN A 326 2.57 -3.11 5.60
C ASN A 326 3.54 -3.89 4.72
N ASP A 327 3.40 -3.68 3.42
CA ASP A 327 4.16 -4.36 2.38
C ASP A 327 5.66 -4.11 2.56
N GLN A 328 6.46 -5.15 2.32
CA GLN A 328 7.90 -5.13 2.53
C GLN A 328 8.61 -5.31 1.20
N THR A 329 9.30 -4.25 0.75
CA THR A 329 10.08 -4.31 -0.50
C THR A 329 11.55 -4.58 -0.21
N ILE A 330 12.12 -5.53 -0.96
CA ILE A 330 13.53 -5.92 -0.92
C ILE A 330 14.08 -5.75 -2.33
N ASN A 331 15.15 -4.97 -2.48
CA ASN A 331 15.78 -4.75 -3.78
C ASN A 331 17.16 -5.43 -3.79
N TYR A 332 17.35 -6.41 -4.65
CA TYR A 332 18.68 -6.92 -4.99
C TYR A 332 19.23 -6.05 -6.11
N ILE A 333 20.31 -5.32 -5.82
CA ILE A 333 20.96 -4.38 -6.75
C ILE A 333 22.14 -5.09 -7.41
N TYR A 334 22.26 -4.93 -8.73
CA TYR A 334 23.29 -5.54 -9.54
C TYR A 334 24.07 -4.49 -10.35
N SER A 335 25.36 -4.72 -10.53
CA SER A 335 26.20 -3.98 -11.45
C SER A 335 26.29 -4.72 -12.79
N PRO A 336 26.13 -4.04 -13.95
CA PRO A 336 26.34 -4.67 -15.23
C PRO A 336 27.80 -5.09 -15.37
N ASN A 337 28.04 -6.31 -15.84
CA ASN A 337 29.38 -6.80 -16.13
C ASN A 337 30.00 -5.94 -17.24
N ARG A 338 31.31 -5.70 -17.14
CA ARG A 338 32.07 -4.95 -18.14
C ARG A 338 33.15 -5.84 -18.76
N GLY A 339 33.28 -5.71 -20.07
CA GLY A 339 34.37 -6.30 -20.84
C GLY A 339 35.29 -5.21 -21.33
N ASP A 340 36.58 -5.55 -21.42
CA ASP A 340 37.61 -4.68 -21.96
C ASP A 340 38.19 -5.31 -23.24
N ILE A 341 38.42 -4.46 -24.24
CA ILE A 341 39.07 -4.83 -25.50
C ILE A 341 40.33 -4.01 -25.64
N LYS A 342 41.43 -4.67 -26.00
CA LYS A 342 42.68 -4.02 -26.36
C LYS A 342 43.06 -4.36 -27.80
N VAL A 343 43.23 -3.34 -28.64
CA VAL A 343 43.73 -3.49 -30.01
C VAL A 343 45.16 -2.99 -30.07
N ILE A 344 46.10 -3.86 -30.41
CA ILE A 344 47.54 -3.59 -30.35
C ILE A 344 48.09 -3.47 -31.76
N TYR A 345 48.76 -2.34 -32.04
CA TYR A 345 49.43 -2.08 -33.31
C TYR A 345 50.92 -2.33 -33.13
N THR A 346 51.49 -3.24 -33.91
CA THR A 346 52.88 -3.71 -33.76
C THR A 346 53.68 -3.49 -35.04
N ASP A 347 54.91 -3.00 -34.93
CA ASP A 347 55.90 -2.99 -36.01
C ASP A 347 56.75 -4.25 -35.97
N ASP A 348 56.50 -5.15 -36.91
CA ASP A 348 57.18 -6.44 -37.04
C ASP A 348 58.65 -6.28 -37.46
N THR A 349 59.03 -5.14 -38.02
CA THR A 349 60.40 -4.88 -38.52
C THR A 349 61.39 -4.78 -37.37
N ILE A 350 60.93 -4.21 -36.25
CA ILE A 350 61.72 -3.98 -35.04
C ILE A 350 61.16 -4.73 -33.81
N GLY A 351 60.01 -5.40 -33.95
CA GLY A 351 59.36 -6.16 -32.89
C GLY A 351 58.83 -5.29 -31.75
N GLN A 352 58.35 -4.08 -32.04
CA GLN A 352 57.87 -3.14 -31.01
C GLN A 352 56.41 -2.75 -31.23
N ASN A 353 55.68 -2.55 -30.13
CA ASN A 353 54.34 -1.99 -30.18
C ASN A 353 54.42 -0.50 -30.51
N LEU A 354 53.66 -0.08 -31.52
CA LEU A 354 53.51 1.31 -31.94
C LEU A 354 52.50 2.04 -31.06
N SER A 355 51.33 1.45 -30.89
CA SER A 355 50.25 1.99 -30.07
C SER A 355 49.29 0.89 -29.63
N SER A 356 48.38 1.22 -28.72
CA SER A 356 47.21 0.39 -28.43
C SER A 356 45.96 1.24 -28.25
N LYS A 357 44.82 0.68 -28.65
CA LYS A 357 43.49 1.20 -28.35
C LYS A 357 42.85 0.37 -27.25
N GLU A 358 42.48 1.01 -26.14
CA GLU A 358 41.74 0.38 -25.05
C GLU A 358 40.28 0.83 -25.10
N LEU A 359 39.36 -0.12 -25.08
CA LEU A 359 37.91 0.07 -25.17
C LEU A 359 37.27 -0.68 -24.00
N SER A 360 36.22 -0.12 -23.41
CA SER A 360 35.47 -0.76 -22.33
C SER A 360 33.98 -0.52 -22.52
N GLY A 361 33.16 -1.53 -22.19
CA GLY A 361 31.70 -1.44 -22.32
C GLY A 361 30.97 -2.55 -21.60
N ARG A 362 29.63 -2.51 -21.63
CA ARG A 362 28.81 -3.55 -21.00
C ARG A 362 28.99 -4.86 -21.76
N VAL A 363 29.10 -5.99 -21.06
CA VAL A 363 29.16 -7.30 -21.71
C VAL A 363 27.96 -7.49 -22.64
N GLY A 364 28.21 -7.94 -23.86
CA GLY A 364 27.23 -8.11 -24.93
C GLY A 364 26.93 -6.84 -25.74
N GLN A 365 27.42 -5.66 -25.35
CA GLN A 365 27.26 -4.43 -26.11
C GLN A 365 28.18 -4.43 -27.34
N ASP A 366 27.68 -3.91 -28.46
CA ASP A 366 28.48 -3.69 -29.68
C ASP A 366 29.57 -2.64 -29.48
N VAL A 367 30.73 -2.93 -30.06
CA VAL A 367 31.92 -2.09 -30.01
C VAL A 367 31.93 -1.18 -31.25
N ASN A 368 31.76 0.12 -31.04
CA ASN A 368 31.81 1.10 -32.12
C ASN A 368 33.25 1.51 -32.44
N TYR A 369 34.05 0.56 -32.95
CA TYR A 369 35.44 0.77 -33.35
C TYR A 369 35.79 -0.10 -34.57
N SER A 370 36.64 0.45 -35.44
CA SER A 370 37.21 -0.20 -36.60
C SER A 370 38.68 0.17 -36.72
N THR A 371 39.51 -0.76 -37.17
CA THR A 371 40.96 -0.57 -37.38
C THR A 371 41.28 0.27 -38.62
N GLN A 372 40.31 0.52 -39.51
CA GLN A 372 40.55 1.09 -40.85
C GLN A 372 41.19 2.48 -40.84
N GLU A 373 40.72 3.38 -39.98
CA GLU A 373 41.25 4.74 -39.89
C GLU A 373 42.68 4.75 -39.36
N ASP A 374 42.95 3.99 -38.29
CA ASP A 374 44.29 3.87 -37.70
C ASP A 374 45.28 3.21 -38.66
N ILE A 375 44.88 2.14 -39.37
CA ILE A 375 45.69 1.51 -40.41
C ILE A 375 46.01 2.50 -41.54
N THR A 376 45.05 3.34 -41.94
CA THR A 376 45.27 4.35 -42.98
C THR A 376 46.29 5.39 -42.52
N SER A 377 46.18 5.86 -41.26
CA SER A 377 47.15 6.77 -40.66
C SER A 377 48.58 6.20 -40.63
N TYR A 378 48.74 4.91 -40.28
CA TYR A 378 50.05 4.26 -40.33
C TYR A 378 50.60 4.14 -41.76
N LYS A 379 49.75 3.87 -42.75
CA LYS A 379 50.16 3.85 -44.17
C LYS A 379 50.66 5.21 -44.65
N ASP A 380 50.01 6.29 -44.23
CA ASP A 380 50.43 7.66 -44.56
C ASP A 380 51.81 8.00 -43.92
N MET A 381 52.16 7.34 -42.82
CA MET A 381 53.48 7.42 -42.18
C MET A 381 54.54 6.48 -42.79
N GLY A 382 54.20 5.73 -43.84
CA GLY A 382 55.13 4.84 -44.55
C GLY A 382 55.19 3.41 -44.03
N TYR A 383 54.22 2.99 -43.21
CA TYR A 383 54.04 1.59 -42.83
C TYR A 383 53.22 0.81 -43.88
N GLU A 384 53.43 -0.48 -43.97
CA GLU A 384 52.61 -1.41 -44.76
C GLU A 384 51.88 -2.38 -43.82
N LEU A 385 50.60 -2.64 -44.08
CA LEU A 385 49.82 -3.62 -43.34
C LEU A 385 50.31 -5.04 -43.63
N VAL A 386 50.60 -5.80 -42.57
CA VAL A 386 50.96 -7.22 -42.62
C VAL A 386 49.74 -8.08 -42.35
N SER A 387 49.04 -7.85 -41.23
CA SER A 387 47.80 -8.54 -40.87
C SER A 387 46.93 -7.73 -39.92
N ASP A 388 45.63 -7.99 -39.93
CA ASP A 388 44.63 -7.42 -39.02
C ASP A 388 43.69 -8.55 -38.57
N ASP A 389 43.75 -8.93 -37.30
CA ASP A 389 42.87 -9.95 -36.73
C ASP A 389 41.57 -9.37 -36.13
N TYR A 390 41.38 -8.03 -36.18
CA TYR A 390 40.19 -7.39 -35.67
C TYR A 390 38.96 -7.77 -36.53
N PRO A 391 37.88 -8.33 -35.94
CA PRO A 391 36.74 -8.85 -36.69
C PRO A 391 36.01 -7.80 -37.54
N GLN A 392 35.96 -8.02 -38.85
CA GLN A 392 35.32 -7.12 -39.82
C GLN A 392 33.77 -7.12 -39.75
N LYS A 393 33.16 -8.08 -39.04
CA LYS A 393 31.70 -8.17 -38.86
C LYS A 393 31.21 -7.47 -37.57
N GLY A 394 32.08 -6.74 -36.89
CA GLY A 394 31.80 -6.15 -35.59
C GLY A 394 32.22 -7.05 -34.43
N VAL A 395 32.38 -6.43 -33.26
CA VAL A 395 32.80 -7.07 -32.01
C VAL A 395 31.82 -6.65 -30.92
N THR A 396 31.55 -7.56 -29.98
CA THR A 396 30.88 -7.24 -28.72
C THR A 396 31.84 -7.41 -27.55
N PHE A 397 31.64 -6.63 -26.48
CA PHE A 397 32.39 -6.81 -25.24
C PHE A 397 32.05 -8.18 -24.62
N GLY A 398 33.06 -9.02 -24.43
CA GLY A 398 32.94 -10.33 -23.80
C GLY A 398 33.04 -10.28 -22.29
N ASP A 399 32.65 -11.37 -21.63
CA ASP A 399 32.84 -11.58 -20.19
C ASP A 399 34.30 -11.99 -19.93
N GLY A 400 35.23 -11.06 -20.16
CA GLY A 400 36.68 -11.27 -20.10
C GLY A 400 37.46 -10.32 -21.01
N SER A 401 38.78 -10.24 -20.81
CA SER A 401 39.66 -9.41 -21.65
C SER A 401 39.76 -10.01 -23.05
N GLN A 402 39.55 -9.18 -24.07
CA GLN A 402 39.73 -9.53 -25.47
C GLN A 402 40.88 -8.73 -26.06
N GLU A 403 41.76 -9.40 -26.79
CA GLU A 403 42.89 -8.75 -27.47
C GLU A 403 42.83 -9.02 -28.97
N PHE A 404 43.11 -7.97 -29.73
CA PHE A 404 43.25 -8.00 -31.19
C PHE A 404 44.57 -7.36 -31.58
N PHE A 405 45.25 -7.90 -32.58
CA PHE A 405 46.56 -7.50 -33.07
C PHE A 405 46.48 -7.05 -34.53
N VAL A 406 47.02 -5.86 -34.77
CA VAL A 406 47.27 -5.30 -36.09
C VAL A 406 48.78 -5.23 -36.30
N HIS A 407 49.29 -6.02 -37.24
CA HIS A 407 50.71 -6.09 -37.55
C HIS A 407 51.02 -5.23 -38.77
N LEU A 408 52.04 -4.38 -38.63
CA LEU A 408 52.53 -3.43 -39.62
C LEU A 408 54.04 -3.64 -39.80
N ARG A 409 54.60 -3.18 -40.92
CA ARG A 409 56.06 -3.13 -41.14
C ARG A 409 56.45 -1.80 -41.76
N HIS A 410 57.60 -1.25 -41.41
CA HIS A 410 58.16 -0.06 -42.06
C HIS A 410 59.41 -0.40 -42.90
N GLY A 411 59.74 0.49 -43.84
CA GLY A 411 61.01 0.38 -44.56
C GLY A 411 62.19 0.67 -43.63
N LYS A 412 63.19 -0.22 -43.58
CA LYS A 412 64.44 0.05 -42.86
C LYS A 412 65.13 1.28 -43.46
N SER A 413 65.19 2.39 -42.72
CA SER A 413 66.15 3.44 -43.06
C SER A 413 67.56 2.89 -42.84
N ILE A 414 68.32 2.69 -43.91
CA ILE A 414 69.74 2.37 -43.83
C ILE A 414 70.43 3.57 -43.18
N GLY A 415 70.77 3.45 -41.89
CA GLY A 415 71.58 4.44 -41.20
C GLY A 415 72.91 4.60 -41.92
N THR A 416 73.18 5.79 -42.43
CA THR A 416 74.51 6.15 -42.92
C THR A 416 75.39 6.38 -41.69
N GLU A 417 76.23 5.40 -41.36
CA GLU A 417 77.43 5.62 -40.55
C GLU A 417 78.30 6.66 -41.27
N GLN A 418 78.33 7.90 -40.79
CA GLN A 418 79.45 8.80 -41.07
C GLN A 418 80.64 8.37 -40.22
N LYS A 419 81.52 7.55 -40.79
CA LYS A 419 82.93 7.54 -40.39
C LYS A 419 83.62 8.78 -40.96
N LYS A 420 84.01 9.69 -40.08
CA LYS A 420 85.31 10.36 -40.15
C LYS A 420 85.77 10.80 -38.77
#